data_AF-A0A847Z5S9-F1
#
_entry.id   AF-A0A847Z5S9-F1
#
_cell.length_a   1.000
_cell.length_b   1.000
_cell.length_c   1.000
_cell.angle_alpha   90.00
_cell.angle_beta   90.00
_cell.angle_gamma   90.00
#
_symmetry.space_group_name_H-M   'P 1'
#
loop_
_entity.id
_entity.type
_entity.pdbx_description
1 polymer ?
#
loop_
_entity_poly.entity_id
_entity_poly.type
_entity_poly.pdbx_seq_one_letter_code
_entity_poly.pdbx_strand_id
1 'polypeptide(L)' 'VIQNDFIVNDRHICRGMIDGGKYAVVKIPHTAEDIKKAWEGIFPELLKQGFELDMTRPVIERYATMMIKNNYCEICVPIK' A
#
# COMPACT_ATOMS: atom_id res chain seq x y z
N VAL A 1 -14.43 6.86 3.75
CA VAL A 1 -15.17 6.31 2.58
C VAL A 1 -16.07 7.42 2.07
N ILE A 2 -16.06 7.70 0.77
CA ILE A 2 -16.89 8.73 0.13
C ILE A 2 -18.09 8.02 -0.50
N GLN A 3 -19.28 8.64 -0.46
CA GLN A 3 -20.49 8.07 -1.07
C GLN A 3 -20.35 7.95 -2.60
N ASN A 4 -21.10 7.01 -3.20
CA ASN A 4 -20.98 6.71 -4.62
C ASN A 4 -21.51 7.83 -5.54
N ASP A 5 -22.38 8.69 -5.03
CA ASP A 5 -22.99 9.82 -5.71
C ASP A 5 -22.28 11.15 -5.43
N PHE A 6 -21.16 11.13 -4.70
CA PHE A 6 -20.38 12.34 -4.43
C PHE A 6 -19.77 12.90 -5.73
N ILE A 7 -20.07 14.17 -6.02
CA ILE A 7 -19.59 14.87 -7.22
C ILE A 7 -18.28 15.56 -6.90
N VAL A 8 -17.24 15.25 -7.69
CA VAL A 8 -15.94 15.93 -7.64
C VAL A 8 -15.95 17.07 -8.65
N ASN A 9 -16.01 18.31 -8.17
CA ASN A 9 -16.08 19.51 -9.02
C ASN A 9 -14.71 20.15 -9.33
N ASP A 10 -13.64 19.61 -8.76
CA ASP A 10 -12.27 20.09 -8.99
C ASP A 10 -11.57 19.21 -10.04
N ARG A 11 -11.07 19.83 -11.12
CA ARG A 11 -10.37 19.14 -12.21
C ARG A 11 -9.04 18.50 -11.79
N HIS A 12 -8.50 18.85 -10.63
CA HIS A 12 -7.26 18.31 -10.08
C HIS A 12 -7.50 17.13 -9.13
N ILE A 13 -8.76 16.78 -8.85
CA ILE A 13 -9.13 15.67 -7.98
C ILE A 13 -9.79 14.59 -8.83
N CYS A 14 -9.24 13.39 -8.78
CA CYS A 14 -9.83 12.22 -9.42
C CYS A 14 -10.39 11.29 -8.36
N ARG A 15 -11.59 10.76 -8.61
CA ARG A 15 -12.12 9.67 -7.80
C ARG A 15 -11.49 8.36 -8.24
N GLY A 16 -10.87 7.67 -7.29
CA GLY A 16 -10.34 6.31 -7.47
C GLY A 16 -11.08 5.29 -6.60
N MET A 17 -10.87 4.02 -6.90
CA MET A 17 -11.30 2.90 -6.07
C MET A 17 -10.09 2.03 -5.76
N ILE A 18 -10.04 1.52 -4.54
CA ILE A 18 -9.09 0.49 -4.12
C ILE A 18 -9.93 -0.73 -3.79
N ASP A 19 -9.75 -1.79 -4.57
CA ASP A 19 -10.43 -3.05 -4.31
C ASP A 19 -9.93 -3.67 -2.99
N GLY A 20 -10.87 -4.30 -2.28
CA GLY A 20 -10.52 -5.11 -1.12
C GLY A 20 -9.73 -6.38 -1.51
N GLY A 21 -9.49 -7.23 -0.52
CA GLY A 21 -8.83 -8.52 -0.71
C GLY A 21 -7.63 -8.68 0.19
N LYS A 22 -6.83 -9.72 -0.07
CA LYS A 22 -5.65 -10.04 0.75
C LYS A 22 -4.46 -9.21 0.33
N TYR A 23 -3.69 -8.79 1.33
CA TYR A 23 -2.44 -8.07 1.18
C TYR A 23 -1.41 -8.61 2.17
N ALA A 24 -0.18 -8.81 1.71
CA ALA A 24 0.97 -8.89 2.60
C ALA A 24 1.33 -7.47 3.04
N VAL A 25 1.38 -7.22 4.34
CA VAL A 25 1.62 -5.90 4.91
C VAL A 25 2.95 -5.90 5.63
N VAL A 26 3.87 -5.05 5.19
CA VAL A 26 5.18 -4.88 5.81
C VAL A 26 5.22 -3.52 6.48
N LYS A 27 5.42 -3.51 7.80
CA LYS A 27 5.61 -2.30 8.60
C LYS A 27 7.09 -2.00 8.72
N ILE A 28 7.49 -0.79 8.34
CA ILE A 28 8.88 -0.34 8.34
C ILE A 28 9.02 1.04 8.98
N PRO A 29 10.20 1.40 9.50
CA PRO A 29 10.50 2.78 9.84
C PRO A 29 10.31 3.68 8.61
N HIS A 30 9.75 4.86 8.81
CA HIS A 30 9.51 5.83 7.74
C HIS A 30 10.78 6.64 7.44
N THR A 31 11.85 5.94 7.04
CA THR A 31 13.09 6.56 6.56
C THR A 31 13.29 6.24 5.08
N ALA A 32 13.96 7.12 4.34
CA ALA A 32 14.24 6.90 2.93
C ALA A 32 15.04 5.59 2.69
N GLU A 33 15.94 5.25 3.62
CA GLU A 33 16.74 4.02 3.56
C GLU A 33 15.89 2.77 3.77
N ASP A 34 15.03 2.76 4.79
CA ASP A 34 14.16 1.62 5.11
C ASP A 34 13.10 1.40 4.03
N ILE A 35 12.51 2.48 3.50
CA ILE A 35 11.57 2.39 2.36
C ILE A 35 12.25 1.77 1.16
N LYS A 36 13.45 2.25 0.79
CA LYS A 36 14.20 1.71 -0.34
C LYS A 36 14.49 0.21 -0.15
N LYS A 37 15.03 -0.16 1.02
CA LYS A 37 15.32 -1.57 1.34
C LYS A 37 14.08 -2.44 1.29
N ALA A 38 12.95 -1.95 1.78
CA ALA A 38 11.68 -2.67 1.75
C ALA A 38 11.19 -2.92 0.33
N TRP A 39 11.20 -1.91 -0.53
CA TRP A 39 10.82 -2.07 -1.94
C TRP A 39 11.71 -3.06 -2.69
N GLU A 40 13.03 -3.03 -2.42
CA GLU A 40 13.99 -3.97 -3.04
C GLU A 40 13.81 -5.41 -2.53
N GLY A 41 13.43 -5.58 -1.26
CA GLY A 41 13.40 -6.90 -0.59
C GLY A 41 12.04 -7.59 -0.54
N ILE A 42 10.92 -6.85 -0.59
CA ILE A 42 9.59 -7.40 -0.30
C ILE A 42 9.14 -8.45 -1.32
N PHE A 43 9.32 -8.20 -2.62
CA PHE A 43 8.84 -9.14 -3.65
C PHE A 43 9.64 -10.45 -3.68
N PRO A 44 11.00 -10.43 -3.67
CA PRO A 44 11.77 -11.67 -3.57
C PRO A 44 11.42 -12.49 -2.32
N GLU A 45 11.22 -11.83 -1.18
CA GLU A 45 10.91 -12.51 0.07
C GLU A 45 9.50 -13.14 0.05
N LEU A 46 8.50 -12.43 -0.49
CA LEU A 46 7.15 -12.99 -0.66
C LEU A 46 7.14 -14.20 -1.60
N LEU A 47 7.85 -14.13 -2.72
CA LEU A 47 7.95 -15.24 -3.67
C LEU A 47 8.66 -16.44 -3.04
N LYS A 48 9.73 -16.21 -2.28
CA LYS A 48 10.46 -17.26 -1.54
C LYS A 48 9.57 -17.96 -0.51
N GLN A 49 8.65 -17.23 0.12
CA GLN A 49 7.67 -17.78 1.05
C GLN A 49 6.48 -18.48 0.36
N GLY A 50 6.44 -18.49 -0.98
CA GLY A 50 5.41 -19.17 -1.76
C GLY A 50 4.12 -18.36 -1.96
N PHE A 51 4.14 -17.05 -1.71
CA PHE A 51 2.99 -16.18 -2.00
C PHE A 51 2.86 -15.93 -3.50
N GLU A 52 1.62 -16.01 -3.99
CA GLU A 52 1.27 -15.54 -5.33
C GLU A 52 0.87 -14.06 -5.28
N LEU A 53 1.65 -13.23 -5.96
CA LEU A 53 1.35 -11.81 -6.11
C LEU A 53 0.16 -11.61 -7.04
N ASP A 54 -0.70 -10.67 -6.69
CA ASP A 54 -1.82 -10.25 -7.52
C ASP A 54 -1.46 -8.97 -8.27
N MET A 55 -0.96 -9.15 -9.49
CA MET A 55 -0.52 -8.06 -10.37
C MET A 55 -1.68 -7.21 -10.93
N THR A 56 -2.94 -7.57 -10.66
CA THR A 56 -4.11 -6.82 -11.12
C THR A 56 -4.46 -5.66 -10.19
N ARG A 57 -3.98 -5.69 -8.94
CA ARG A 57 -4.19 -4.64 -7.93
C ARG A 57 -2.89 -3.87 -7.68
N PRO A 58 -2.96 -2.57 -7.32
CA PRO A 58 -1.77 -1.79 -7.02
C PRO A 58 -1.18 -2.17 -5.66
N VAL A 59 0.15 -2.04 -5.55
CA VAL A 59 0.84 -1.97 -4.26
C VAL A 59 0.55 -0.61 -3.64
N ILE A 60 0.20 -0.59 -2.34
CA ILE A 60 -0.21 0.64 -1.65
C ILE A 60 0.76 0.93 -0.52
N GLU A 61 1.28 2.16 -0.48
CA GLU A 61 1.96 2.67 0.69
C GLU A 61 0.98 3.43 1.58
N ARG A 62 0.93 3.05 2.86
CA ARG A 62 -0.05 3.56 3.83
C ARG A 62 0.64 4.34 4.93
N TYR A 63 0.23 5.60 5.06
CA TYR A 63 0.69 6.55 6.06
C TYR A 63 -0.42 6.89 7.04
N ALA A 64 -0.86 5.91 7.82
CA ALA A 64 -1.87 6.16 8.85
C ALA A 64 -1.33 7.12 9.91
N THR A 65 -2.15 8.06 10.40
CA THR A 65 -1.74 9.07 11.39
C THR A 65 -1.06 8.46 12.62
N MET A 66 -1.54 7.31 13.09
CA MET A 66 -0.93 6.59 14.21
C MET A 66 0.45 6.01 13.86
N MET A 67 0.66 5.53 12.63
CA MET A 67 1.95 5.01 12.18
C MET A 67 2.97 6.15 12.01
N ILE A 68 2.56 7.26 11.37
CA ILE A 68 3.41 8.44 11.20
C ILE A 68 3.88 8.98 12.56
N LYS A 69 2.97 9.09 13.55
CA LYS A 69 3.33 9.54 14.91
C LYS A 69 4.42 8.68 15.56
N ASN A 70 4.50 7.41 15.18
CA ASN A 70 5.49 6.47 15.67
C ASN A 70 6.68 6.28 14.70
N ASN A 71 6.79 7.11 13.65
CA ASN A 71 7.80 7.03 12.60
C ASN A 71 7.79 5.70 11.83
N TYR A 72 6.61 5.15 11.57
CA TYR A 72 6.42 3.97 10.73
C TYR A 72 5.54 4.28 9.50
N CYS A 73 5.76 3.52 8.42
CA CYS A 73 4.82 3.38 7.32
C CYS A 73 4.61 1.89 6.99
N GLU A 74 3.65 1.61 6.13
CA GLU A 74 3.34 0.25 5.70
C GLU A 74 3.33 0.15 4.17
N ILE A 75 3.92 -0.91 3.63
CA ILE A 75 3.78 -1.28 2.22
C ILE A 75 2.85 -2.49 2.16
N CYS A 76 1.76 -2.36 1.41
CA CYS A 76 0.73 -3.37 1.23
C CYS A 76 0.82 -3.96 -0.17
N VAL A 77 1.33 -5.19 -0.28
CA VAL A 77 1.46 -5.90 -1.55
C VAL A 77 0.27 -6.85 -1.74
N PRO A 78 -0.52 -6.71 -2.82
CA PRO A 78 -1.67 -7.56 -3.06
C PRO A 78 -1.24 -9.01 -3.38
N ILE A 79 -1.95 -9.97 -2.79
CA ILE A 79 -1.73 -11.41 -2.96
C ILE A 79 -3.05 -12.13 -3.23
N LYS A 80 -2.99 -13.33 -3.81
CA LYS A 80 -4.16 -14.21 -4.08
C LYS A 80 -4.69 -14.93 -2.82
#